data_AF-A0A2N1G4Z9-F1
#
_entry.id   AF-A0A2N1G4Z9-F1
#
_cell.length_a   1.000
_cell.length_b   1.000
_cell.length_c   1.000
_cell.angle_alpha   90.00
_cell.angle_beta   90.00
_cell.angle_gamma   90.00
#
_symmetry.space_group_name_H-M   'P 1'
#
loop_
_entity.id
_entity.type
_entity.pdbx_description
1 polymer ?
#
loop_
_entity_poly.entity_id
_entity_poly.type
_entity_poly.pdbx_seq_one_letter_code
_entity_poly.pdbx_strand_id
1 'polypeptide(L)'
;MFGFAKKIKEYSKLGSAMNELNRQLDLLGNHIENSTFPSDFDENVIGLTFIIRNEILNRMDEYNWNMEGPILVASIHSRNITLLEAYSVIITKTRNLSLQLEPMVQKGVEDILAKGEAYYELERISRK
;
A
#
# COMPACT_ATOMS: atom_id res chain seq x y z
N MET A 1 8.03 8.94 -28.45
CA MET A 1 7.18 7.72 -28.35
C MET A 1 7.47 6.86 -27.12
N PHE A 2 8.74 6.61 -26.75
CA PHE A 2 9.08 5.71 -25.62
C PHE A 2 8.51 6.10 -24.24
N GLY A 3 8.39 7.40 -23.93
CA GLY A 3 7.87 7.87 -22.64
C GLY A 3 6.38 7.57 -22.41
N PHE A 4 5.56 7.62 -23.46
CA PHE A 4 4.12 7.38 -23.35
C PHE A 4 3.80 5.90 -23.13
N ALA A 5 4.49 5.00 -23.83
CA ALA A 5 4.37 3.56 -23.63
C ALA A 5 4.83 3.14 -22.23
N LYS A 6 5.93 3.73 -21.72
CA LYS A 6 6.37 3.54 -20.33
C LYS A 6 5.29 3.98 -19.35
N LYS A 7 4.71 5.17 -19.55
CA LYS A 7 3.65 5.72 -18.68
C LYS A 7 2.42 4.78 -18.63
N ILE A 8 1.92 4.29 -19.77
CA ILE A 8 0.81 3.32 -19.78
C ILE A 8 1.16 2.04 -19.01
N LYS A 9 2.36 1.51 -19.21
CA LYS A 9 2.83 0.29 -18.53
C LYS A 9 2.88 0.48 -17.02
N GLU A 10 3.41 1.60 -16.54
CA GLU A 10 3.48 1.89 -15.11
C GLU A 10 2.09 2.14 -14.49
N TYR A 11 1.15 2.72 -15.23
CA TYR A 11 -0.23 2.87 -14.76
C TYR A 11 -0.96 1.52 -14.61
N SER A 12 -0.74 0.61 -15.55
CA SER A 12 -1.27 -0.76 -15.45
C SER A 12 -0.69 -1.52 -14.25
N LYS A 13 0.64 -1.39 -14.03
CA LYS A 13 1.29 -1.95 -12.84
C LYS A 13 0.73 -1.37 -11.55
N LEU A 14 0.45 -0.07 -11.50
CA LEU A 14 -0.18 0.57 -10.35
C LEU A 14 -1.51 -0.08 -10.00
N GLY A 15 -2.39 -0.28 -10.99
CA GLY A 15 -3.69 -0.95 -10.77
C GLY A 15 -3.55 -2.41 -10.33
N SER A 16 -2.57 -3.13 -10.89
CA SER A 16 -2.24 -4.50 -10.46
C SER A 16 -1.72 -4.55 -9.02
N ALA A 17 -0.82 -3.65 -8.65
CA ALA A 17 -0.27 -3.55 -7.30
C ALA A 17 -1.36 -3.20 -6.28
N MET A 18 -2.22 -2.22 -6.59
CA MET A 18 -3.38 -1.86 -5.76
C MET A 18 -4.33 -3.05 -5.55
N ASN A 19 -4.59 -3.82 -6.61
CA ASN A 19 -5.45 -5.00 -6.52
C ASN A 19 -4.89 -6.05 -5.55
N GLU A 20 -3.63 -6.40 -5.74
CA GLU A 20 -2.96 -7.44 -4.97
C GLU A 20 -2.80 -7.02 -3.51
N LEU A 21 -2.31 -5.80 -3.27
CA LEU A 21 -2.09 -5.28 -1.92
C LEU A 21 -3.40 -5.10 -1.16
N ASN A 22 -4.48 -4.68 -1.81
CA ASN A 22 -5.79 -4.63 -1.16
C ASN A 22 -6.28 -6.03 -0.72
N ARG A 23 -6.06 -7.08 -1.53
CA ARG A 23 -6.38 -8.46 -1.12
C ARG A 23 -5.53 -8.92 0.06
N GLN A 24 -4.24 -8.60 0.05
CA GLN A 24 -3.34 -8.94 1.17
C GLN A 24 -3.73 -8.20 2.45
N LEU A 25 -4.14 -6.93 2.36
CA LEU A 25 -4.67 -6.17 3.49
C LEU A 25 -5.95 -6.82 4.04
N ASP A 26 -6.87 -7.26 3.17
CA ASP A 26 -8.11 -7.93 3.60
C ASP A 26 -7.82 -9.28 4.28
N LEU A 27 -6.90 -10.07 3.71
CA LEU A 27 -6.48 -11.34 4.31
C LEU A 27 -5.79 -11.13 5.67
N LEU A 28 -4.88 -10.16 5.75
CA LEU A 28 -4.16 -9.84 6.98
C LEU A 28 -5.12 -9.33 8.05
N GLY A 29 -6.06 -8.46 7.69
CA GLY A 29 -7.10 -7.97 8.59
C GLY A 29 -7.94 -9.09 9.18
N ASN A 30 -8.41 -10.01 8.33
CA ASN A 30 -9.16 -11.18 8.80
C ASN A 30 -8.32 -12.05 9.76
N HIS A 31 -7.02 -12.21 9.54
CA HIS A 31 -6.16 -12.96 10.46
C HIS A 31 -5.96 -12.25 11.79
N ILE A 32 -5.75 -10.93 11.78
CA ILE A 32 -5.58 -10.11 13.00
C ILE A 32 -6.86 -10.12 13.83
N GLU A 33 -8.02 -9.88 13.20
CA GLU A 33 -9.33 -9.84 13.88
C GLU A 33 -9.68 -11.17 14.58
N ASN A 34 -9.20 -12.29 14.04
CA ASN A 34 -9.45 -13.63 14.58
C ASN A 34 -8.29 -14.16 15.45
N SER A 35 -7.24 -13.37 15.69
CA SER A 35 -6.08 -13.79 16.46
C SER A 35 -6.25 -13.53 17.96
N THR A 36 -5.78 -14.47 18.79
CA THR A 36 -5.61 -14.25 20.23
C THR A 36 -4.45 -13.31 20.53
N PHE A 37 -3.44 -13.27 19.64
CA PHE A 37 -2.23 -12.46 19.78
C PHE A 37 -2.05 -11.61 18.50
N PRO A 38 -2.68 -10.42 18.42
CA PRO A 38 -2.51 -9.52 17.28
C PRO A 38 -1.07 -9.11 17.01
N SER A 39 -0.24 -9.02 18.06
CA SER A 39 1.19 -8.66 17.98
C SER A 39 2.02 -9.59 17.09
N ASP A 40 1.57 -10.83 16.85
CA ASP A 40 2.26 -11.77 15.95
C ASP A 40 2.27 -11.27 14.49
N PHE A 41 1.46 -10.26 14.16
CA PHE A 41 1.33 -9.69 12.83
C PHE A 41 2.05 -8.34 12.66
N ASP A 42 2.76 -7.85 13.68
CA ASP A 42 3.46 -6.56 13.66
C ASP A 42 4.39 -6.43 12.45
N GLU A 43 5.24 -7.43 12.23
CA GLU A 43 6.17 -7.48 11.11
C GLU A 43 5.45 -7.56 9.75
N ASN A 44 4.32 -8.28 9.69
CA ASN A 44 3.53 -8.39 8.46
C ASN A 44 2.92 -7.03 8.08
N VAL A 45 2.39 -6.29 9.04
CA VAL A 45 1.82 -4.95 8.79
C VAL A 45 2.91 -3.97 8.37
N ILE A 46 4.06 -3.98 9.04
CA ILE A 46 5.21 -3.13 8.66
C ILE A 46 5.72 -3.48 7.25
N GLY A 47 5.93 -4.77 6.97
CA GLY A 47 6.39 -5.24 5.67
C GLY A 47 5.41 -4.89 4.55
N LEU A 48 4.12 -5.10 4.76
CA LEU A 48 3.09 -4.78 3.78
C LEU A 48 3.00 -3.26 3.54
N THR A 49 3.14 -2.45 4.59
CA THR A 49 3.19 -0.98 4.47
C THR A 49 4.39 -0.52 3.65
N PHE A 50 5.56 -1.15 3.84
CA PHE A 50 6.74 -0.87 3.03
C PHE A 50 6.53 -1.20 1.55
N ILE A 51 5.89 -2.33 1.24
CA ILE A 51 5.54 -2.69 -0.13
C ILE A 51 4.54 -1.69 -0.72
N ILE A 52 3.51 -1.27 0.03
CA ILE A 52 2.56 -0.23 -0.38
C ILE A 52 3.28 1.08 -0.72
N ARG A 53 4.22 1.53 0.13
CA ARG A 53 5.00 2.74 -0.15
C ARG A 53 5.78 2.62 -1.46
N ASN A 54 6.45 1.49 -1.68
CA ASN A 54 7.28 1.28 -2.86
C ASN A 54 6.49 1.10 -4.15
N GLU A 55 5.43 0.30 -4.09
CA GLU A 55 4.71 -0.11 -5.29
C GLU A 55 3.60 0.87 -5.67
N ILE A 56 3.06 1.62 -4.71
CA ILE A 56 1.97 2.56 -4.96
C ILE A 56 2.48 3.99 -4.82
N LEU A 57 2.87 4.42 -3.62
CA LEU A 57 3.12 5.84 -3.35
C LEU A 57 4.31 6.37 -4.13
N ASN A 58 5.42 5.62 -4.21
CA ASN A 58 6.58 6.03 -5.00
C ASN A 58 6.24 6.15 -6.49
N ARG A 59 5.38 5.29 -7.03
CA ARG A 59 4.90 5.40 -8.42
C ARG A 59 3.95 6.57 -8.62
N MET A 60 3.15 6.92 -7.61
CA MET A 60 2.33 8.12 -7.66
C MET A 60 3.20 9.38 -7.65
N ASP A 61 4.22 9.43 -6.79
CA ASP A 61 5.18 10.53 -6.71
C ASP A 61 5.95 10.71 -8.03
N GLU A 62 6.47 9.62 -8.61
CA GLU A 62 7.34 9.67 -9.80
C GLU A 62 6.59 10.15 -11.06
N TYR A 63 5.34 9.72 -11.24
CA TYR A 63 4.61 9.92 -12.49
C TYR A 63 3.54 11.01 -12.43
N ASN A 64 3.26 11.55 -11.24
CA ASN A 64 2.27 12.59 -10.97
C ASN A 64 0.93 12.30 -11.69
N TRP A 65 0.33 11.17 -11.34
CA TRP A 65 -0.92 10.70 -11.96
C TRP A 65 -2.08 11.63 -11.70
N ASN A 66 -3.04 11.66 -12.62
CA ASN A 66 -4.31 12.35 -12.37
C ASN A 66 -5.13 11.52 -11.37
N MET A 67 -5.38 12.08 -10.19
CA MET A 67 -6.12 11.42 -9.10
C MET A 67 -7.60 11.15 -9.46
N GLU A 68 -8.19 11.96 -10.35
CA GLU A 68 -9.54 11.74 -10.90
C GLU A 68 -9.54 10.77 -12.09
N GLY A 69 -8.37 10.29 -12.49
CA GLY A 69 -8.22 9.32 -13.58
C GLY A 69 -8.83 7.97 -13.20
N PRO A 70 -9.47 7.28 -14.17
CA PRO A 70 -10.04 5.95 -13.91
C PRO A 70 -8.94 4.91 -13.74
N ILE A 71 -9.13 3.98 -12.81
CA ILE A 71 -8.27 2.82 -12.58
C ILE A 71 -9.12 1.59 -12.27
N LEU A 72 -8.69 0.42 -12.73
CA LEU A 72 -9.37 -0.84 -12.44
C LEU A 72 -8.72 -1.54 -11.25
N VAL A 73 -9.40 -1.51 -10.11
CA VAL A 73 -9.01 -2.25 -8.90
C VAL A 73 -10.16 -3.16 -8.47
N ALA A 74 -10.30 -4.29 -9.16
CA ALA A 74 -11.36 -5.29 -8.98
C ALA A 74 -11.52 -5.82 -7.54
N SER A 75 -10.46 -5.80 -6.71
CA SER A 75 -10.58 -6.19 -5.30
C SER A 75 -11.23 -5.12 -4.41
N ILE A 76 -11.32 -3.88 -4.87
CA ILE A 76 -12.03 -2.79 -4.21
C ILE A 76 -13.44 -2.65 -4.81
N HIS A 77 -13.52 -2.60 -6.14
CA HIS A 77 -14.79 -2.41 -6.85
C HIS A 77 -14.75 -3.08 -8.23
N SER A 78 -15.88 -3.66 -8.66
CA SER A 78 -15.96 -4.47 -9.91
C SER A 78 -15.86 -3.66 -11.21
N ARG A 79 -15.95 -2.33 -11.12
CA ARG A 79 -15.83 -1.37 -12.23
C ARG A 79 -14.66 -0.42 -11.98
N ASN A 80 -14.29 0.36 -12.99
CA ASN A 80 -13.33 1.45 -12.84
C ASN A 80 -13.79 2.44 -11.75
N ILE A 81 -12.85 2.80 -10.88
CA ILE A 81 -12.99 3.81 -9.84
C ILE A 81 -11.93 4.90 -10.06
N THR A 82 -11.99 6.00 -9.30
CA THR A 82 -10.93 7.01 -9.39
C THR A 82 -9.65 6.50 -8.72
N LEU A 83 -8.49 6.98 -9.17
CA LEU A 83 -7.23 6.68 -8.51
C LEU A 83 -7.24 7.17 -7.05
N LEU A 84 -7.89 8.31 -6.77
CA LEU A 84 -8.09 8.81 -5.41
C LEU A 84 -8.87 7.84 -4.53
N GLU A 85 -9.95 7.26 -5.04
CA GLU A 85 -10.76 6.28 -4.32
C GLU A 85 -9.92 5.03 -3.99
N ALA A 86 -9.25 4.47 -5.00
CA ALA A 86 -8.40 3.29 -4.82
C ALA A 86 -7.27 3.53 -3.80
N TYR A 87 -6.60 4.67 -3.92
CA TYR A 87 -5.57 5.11 -2.97
C TYR A 87 -6.12 5.25 -1.55
N SER A 88 -7.25 5.94 -1.39
CA SER A 88 -7.84 6.22 -0.09
C SER A 88 -8.24 4.95 0.63
N VAL A 89 -8.80 3.97 -0.09
CA VAL A 89 -9.14 2.65 0.46
C VAL A 89 -7.89 1.94 0.98
N ILE A 90 -6.82 1.87 0.18
CA ILE A 90 -5.59 1.17 0.57
C ILE A 90 -4.96 1.83 1.81
N ILE A 91 -4.78 3.15 1.79
CA ILE A 91 -4.19 3.86 2.93
C ILE A 91 -5.04 3.72 4.18
N THR A 92 -6.36 3.87 4.06
CA THR A 92 -7.28 3.74 5.21
C THR A 92 -7.22 2.33 5.79
N LYS A 93 -7.21 1.29 4.94
CA LYS A 93 -7.07 -0.09 5.41
C LYS A 93 -5.75 -0.32 6.12
N THR A 94 -4.63 0.12 5.55
CA THR A 94 -3.31 0.00 6.19
C THR A 94 -3.27 0.66 7.57
N ARG A 95 -3.83 1.87 7.69
CA ARG A 95 -3.94 2.57 8.97
C ARG A 95 -4.85 1.85 9.95
N ASN A 96 -6.02 1.38 9.50
CA ASN A 96 -6.95 0.68 10.36
C ASN A 96 -6.40 -0.65 10.89
N LEU A 97 -5.55 -1.33 10.11
CA LEU A 97 -4.85 -2.52 10.59
C LEU A 97 -3.84 -2.17 11.69
N SER A 98 -3.07 -1.09 11.53
CA SER A 98 -2.09 -0.70 12.54
C SER A 98 -2.73 -0.26 13.85
N LEU A 99 -3.94 0.32 13.81
CA LEU A 99 -4.70 0.69 15.01
C LEU A 99 -5.07 -0.52 15.91
N GLN A 100 -5.05 -1.74 15.37
CA GLN A 100 -5.30 -2.98 16.11
C GLN A 100 -4.03 -3.55 16.77
N LEU A 101 -2.88 -2.91 16.52
CA LEU A 101 -1.56 -3.38 16.94
C LEU A 101 -0.91 -2.40 17.93
N GLU A 102 0.28 -2.80 18.40
CA GLU A 102 1.08 -2.02 19.34
C GLU A 102 1.33 -0.58 18.83
N PRO A 103 1.37 0.44 19.71
CA PRO A 103 1.57 1.83 19.30
C PRO A 103 2.85 2.08 18.49
N MET A 104 3.89 1.26 18.70
CA MET A 104 5.13 1.36 17.94
C MET A 104 4.94 0.97 16.46
N VAL A 105 4.05 0.02 16.18
CA VAL A 105 3.70 -0.37 14.81
C VAL A 105 2.95 0.75 14.12
N GLN A 106 2.02 1.39 14.81
CA GLN A 106 1.28 2.54 14.27
C GLN A 106 2.22 3.67 13.84
N LYS A 107 3.19 4.00 14.72
CA LYS A 107 4.23 4.97 14.39
C LYS A 107 5.07 4.52 13.19
N GLY A 108 5.49 3.25 13.15
CA GLY A 108 6.25 2.69 12.04
C GLY A 108 5.48 2.78 10.72
N VAL A 109 4.17 2.51 10.72
CA VAL A 109 3.32 2.62 9.55
C VAL A 109 3.26 4.05 9.03
N GLU A 110 2.97 5.04 9.89
CA GLU A 110 2.93 6.44 9.45
C GLU A 110 4.31 6.92 8.96
N ASP A 111 5.38 6.53 9.64
CA ASP A 111 6.74 6.89 9.25
C ASP A 111 7.11 6.30 7.88
N ILE A 112 6.77 5.03 7.62
CA ILE A 112 6.97 4.40 6.31
C ILE A 112 6.13 5.08 5.23
N LEU A 113 4.84 5.33 5.50
CA LEU A 113 3.95 6.03 4.57
C LEU A 113 4.42 7.46 4.30
N ALA A 114 5.10 8.11 5.23
CA ALA A 114 5.68 9.45 5.08
C ALA A 114 7.09 9.45 4.48
N LYS A 115 7.68 8.28 4.17
CA LYS A 115 9.08 8.16 3.71
C LYS A 115 10.10 8.65 4.76
N GLY A 116 9.82 8.36 6.03
CA GLY A 116 10.65 8.69 7.19
C GLY A 116 11.80 7.72 7.45
N GLU A 117 12.32 7.71 8.67
CA GLU A 117 13.51 6.94 9.07
C GLU A 117 13.31 5.42 8.89
N ALA A 118 12.19 4.88 9.36
CA ALA A 118 11.85 3.46 9.26
C ALA A 118 11.76 2.99 7.81
N TYR A 119 11.30 3.84 6.88
CA TYR A 119 11.33 3.52 5.44
C TYR A 119 12.76 3.29 4.95
N TYR A 120 13.68 4.20 5.28
CA TYR A 120 15.06 4.12 4.81
C TYR A 120 15.87 3.01 5.49
N GLU A 121 15.53 2.64 6.71
CA GLU A 121 16.08 1.46 7.37
C GLU A 121 15.67 0.18 6.65
N LEU A 122 14.38 -0.01 6.38
CA LEU A 122 13.87 -1.16 5.65
C LEU A 122 14.43 -1.22 4.21
N GLU A 123 14.51 -0.09 3.53
CA GLU A 123 15.12 0.00 2.19
C GLU A 123 16.60 -0.41 2.19
N ARG A 124 17.34 -0.09 3.25
CA ARG A 124 18.75 -0.48 3.39
C ARG A 124 18.89 -1.98 3.62
N ILE A 125 17.97 -2.57 4.37
CA ILE A 125 17.95 -4.02 4.64
C ILE A 125 17.56 -4.79 3.38
N SER A 126 16.54 -4.34 2.65
CA SER A 126 16.01 -5.04 1.47
C SER A 126 16.95 -5.05 0.26
N ARG A 127 18.02 -4.25 0.29
CA ARG A 127 19.04 -4.15 -0.78
C ARG A 127 20.29 -5.00 -0.52
N LYS A 128 20.35 -5.68 0.62
CA LYS A 128 21.41 -6.64 0.96
C LYS A 128 20.99 -8.05 0.54
#